data_AF-A0A6J6APV0-F1
#
_entry.id   AF-A0A6J6APV0-F1
#
_cell.length_a   1.000
_cell.length_b   1.000
_cell.length_c   1.000
_cell.angle_alpha   90.00
_cell.angle_beta   90.00
_cell.angle_gamma   90.00
#
_symmetry.space_group_name_H-M   'P 1'
#
loop_
_entity.id
_entity.type
_entity.pdbx_description
1 polymer ?
#
loop_
_entity_poly.entity_id
_entity_poly.type
_entity_poly.pdbx_seq_one_letter_code
_entity_poly.pdbx_strand_id
1 'polypeptide(L)'
;MAPILKVRGFKRAMAAQITIDESTGVCLSQESRGIAAMREGFWLTGFGVFVFWNLFTLAGALGAKAMGDPSAWGLDAAVPAAFLGLVWPRLKNSSDKLLAIIAAAFAIATTPFLPAGLPIIGTVVIAVIMGLRPIK
;
A
#
# COMPACT_ATOMS: atom_id res chain seq x y z
N MET A 1 6.26 12.36 13.42
CA MET A 1 5.00 13.00 13.87
C MET A 1 4.99 13.57 15.29
N ALA A 2 5.64 12.95 16.29
CA ALA A 2 5.60 13.42 17.69
C ALA A 2 6.00 14.91 17.91
N PRO A 3 7.04 15.47 17.26
CA PRO A 3 7.43 16.88 17.45
C PRO A 3 6.40 17.89 16.92
N ILE A 4 5.63 17.49 15.89
CA ILE A 4 4.61 18.32 15.25
C ILE A 4 3.32 18.30 16.09
N LEU A 5 2.84 17.10 16.42
CA LEU A 5 1.55 16.92 17.11
C LEU A 5 1.60 17.35 18.58
N LYS A 6 2.72 17.12 19.27
CA LYS A 6 2.90 17.46 20.71
C LYS A 6 1.76 16.97 21.62
N VAL A 7 1.24 15.76 21.35
CA VAL A 7 0.12 15.15 22.09
C VAL A 7 0.61 14.29 23.26
N ARG A 8 -0.17 14.22 24.35
CA ARG A 8 0.14 13.47 25.57
C ARG A 8 -1.06 12.61 26.01
N GLY A 9 -0.80 11.63 26.87
CA GLY A 9 -1.83 10.75 27.45
C GLY A 9 -2.62 9.98 26.39
N PHE A 10 -3.93 9.84 26.57
CA PHE A 10 -4.81 9.11 25.65
C PHE A 10 -4.77 9.66 24.21
N LYS A 11 -4.63 10.98 24.03
CA LYS A 11 -4.47 11.59 22.70
C LYS A 11 -3.24 11.08 21.96
N ARG A 12 -2.18 10.67 22.67
CA ARG A 12 -0.99 10.05 22.06
C ARG A 12 -1.29 8.65 21.53
N ALA A 13 -2.08 7.87 22.25
CA ALA A 13 -2.53 6.55 21.79
C ALA A 13 -3.42 6.68 20.55
N MET A 14 -4.38 7.61 20.56
CA MET A 14 -5.22 7.89 19.39
C MET A 14 -4.39 8.35 18.20
N ALA A 15 -3.47 9.30 18.40
CA ALA A 15 -2.61 9.76 17.32
C ALA A 15 -1.75 8.62 16.75
N ALA A 16 -1.23 7.73 17.60
CA ALA A 16 -0.50 6.56 17.15
C ALA A 16 -1.36 5.63 16.29
N GLN A 17 -2.61 5.38 16.71
CA GLN A 17 -3.55 4.54 15.96
C GLN A 17 -3.84 5.07 14.55
N ILE A 18 -3.95 6.39 14.39
CA ILE A 18 -4.26 7.02 13.10
C ILE A 18 -3.02 7.57 12.37
N THR A 19 -1.81 7.20 12.82
CA THR A 19 -0.57 7.54 12.10
C THR A 19 -0.41 6.57 10.93
N ILE A 20 -0.79 7.03 9.74
CA ILE A 20 -0.70 6.32 8.47
C ILE A 20 0.00 7.22 7.44
N ASP A 21 0.37 6.70 6.29
CA ASP A 21 1.06 7.46 5.24
C ASP A 21 0.20 8.59 4.68
N GLU A 22 -1.12 8.42 4.60
CA GLU A 22 -2.03 9.49 4.15
C GLU A 22 -2.12 10.62 5.17
N SER A 23 -2.34 10.31 6.46
CA SER A 23 -2.42 11.33 7.51
C SER A 23 -1.09 12.05 7.71
N THR A 24 0.03 11.34 7.53
CA THR A 24 1.37 11.92 7.53
C THR A 24 1.60 12.79 6.29
N GLY A 25 1.24 12.31 5.11
CA GLY A 25 1.42 13.01 3.84
C GLY A 25 0.64 14.32 3.79
N VAL A 26 -0.65 14.29 4.15
CA VAL A 26 -1.48 15.51 4.20
C VAL A 26 -0.98 16.45 5.30
N CYS A 27 -0.58 15.94 6.47
CA CYS A 27 0.02 16.77 7.51
C CYS A 27 1.24 17.56 6.99
N LEU A 28 2.16 16.89 6.30
CA LEU A 28 3.38 17.52 5.79
C LEU A 28 3.09 18.48 4.63
N SER A 29 2.07 18.20 3.80
CA SER A 29 1.71 19.10 2.70
C SER A 29 1.15 20.45 3.16
N GLN A 30 0.73 20.57 4.43
CA GLN A 30 0.24 21.83 5.00
C GLN A 30 1.34 22.69 5.66
N GLU A 31 2.62 22.33 5.52
CA GLU A 31 3.72 23.04 6.20
C GLU A 31 3.74 24.55 5.92
N SER A 32 3.48 24.97 4.68
CA SER A 32 3.40 26.37 4.27
C SER A 32 2.30 27.18 4.97
N ARG A 33 1.29 26.50 5.53
CA ARG A 33 0.15 27.10 6.25
C ARG A 33 0.34 27.08 7.78
N GLY A 34 1.49 26.58 8.25
CA GLY A 34 1.88 26.56 9.66
C GLY A 34 1.42 25.33 10.45
N ILE A 35 1.95 25.22 11.67
CA ILE A 35 1.82 24.02 12.53
C ILE A 35 0.36 23.65 12.86
N ALA A 36 -0.53 24.65 12.99
CA ALA A 36 -1.94 24.40 13.27
C ALA A 36 -2.62 23.65 12.12
N ALA A 37 -2.40 24.10 10.87
CA ALA A 37 -2.94 23.47 9.67
C ALA A 37 -2.35 22.07 9.45
N MET A 38 -1.07 21.86 9.77
CA MET A 38 -0.44 20.53 9.73
C MET A 38 -1.14 19.54 10.67
N ARG A 39 -1.41 19.95 11.92
CA ARG A 39 -2.12 19.11 12.89
C ARG A 39 -3.54 18.80 12.45
N GLU A 40 -4.23 19.78 11.90
CA GLU A 40 -5.58 19.61 11.37
C GLU A 40 -5.58 18.60 10.22
N GLY A 41 -4.66 18.74 9.26
CA GLY A 41 -4.48 17.78 8.17
C GLY A 41 -4.23 16.35 8.66
N PHE A 42 -3.38 16.19 9.68
CA PHE A 42 -3.15 14.88 10.31
C PHE A 42 -4.45 14.26 10.88
N TRP A 43 -5.18 15.01 11.70
CA TRP A 43 -6.37 14.50 12.38
C TRP A 43 -7.54 14.24 11.42
N LEU A 44 -7.82 15.18 10.51
CA LEU A 44 -8.91 15.05 9.56
C LEU A 44 -8.69 13.88 8.62
N THR A 45 -7.49 13.75 8.05
CA THR A 45 -7.19 12.63 7.14
C THR A 45 -7.16 11.31 7.89
N GLY A 46 -6.51 11.23 9.06
CA GLY A 46 -6.43 10.00 9.84
C GLY A 46 -7.79 9.48 10.30
N PHE A 47 -8.66 10.35 10.83
CA PHE A 47 -10.01 9.95 11.20
C PHE A 47 -10.90 9.68 10.00
N GLY A 48 -10.79 10.48 8.93
CA GLY A 48 -11.54 10.27 7.70
C GLY A 48 -11.27 8.88 7.12
N VAL A 49 -9.99 8.53 6.95
CA VAL A 49 -9.57 7.20 6.49
C VAL A 49 -10.06 6.13 7.45
N PHE A 50 -9.88 6.28 8.77
CA PHE A 50 -10.33 5.29 9.74
C PHE A 50 -11.84 5.00 9.65
N VAL A 51 -12.66 6.05 9.59
CA VAL A 51 -14.13 5.91 9.52
C VAL A 51 -14.54 5.24 8.21
N PHE A 52 -14.07 5.75 7.07
CA PHE A 52 -14.43 5.19 5.77
C PHE A 52 -13.88 3.78 5.58
N TRP A 53 -12.69 3.49 6.09
CA TRP A 53 -12.11 2.15 6.08
C TRP A 53 -13.04 1.15 6.76
N ASN A 54 -13.48 1.43 7.99
CA ASN A 54 -14.36 0.53 8.73
C ASN A 54 -15.73 0.39 8.05
N LEU A 55 -16.29 1.50 7.57
CA LEU A 55 -17.59 1.51 6.87
C LEU A 55 -17.55 0.68 5.58
N PHE A 56 -16.58 0.91 4.70
CA PHE A 56 -16.45 0.17 3.45
C PHE A 56 -15.98 -1.27 3.66
N THR A 57 -15.23 -1.56 4.71
CA THR A 57 -14.92 -2.95 5.11
C THR A 57 -16.20 -3.69 5.50
N LEU A 58 -17.04 -3.09 6.33
CA LEU A 58 -18.32 -3.67 6.72
C LEU A 58 -19.25 -3.83 5.52
N ALA A 59 -19.39 -2.78 4.70
CA ALA A 59 -20.19 -2.82 3.49
C ALA A 59 -19.70 -3.90 2.52
N GLY A 60 -18.38 -4.04 2.35
CA GLY A 60 -17.75 -5.08 1.54
C GLY A 60 -18.00 -6.47 2.09
N ALA A 61 -17.89 -6.69 3.41
CA ALA A 61 -18.15 -7.98 4.03
C ALA A 61 -19.62 -8.41 3.91
N LEU A 62 -20.55 -7.48 4.12
CA LEU A 62 -21.99 -7.71 3.94
C LEU A 62 -22.34 -7.91 2.46
N GLY A 63 -21.76 -7.10 1.58
CA GLY A 63 -21.95 -7.18 0.13
C GLY A 63 -21.42 -8.50 -0.44
N ALA A 64 -20.23 -8.94 -0.03
CA ALA A 64 -19.63 -10.20 -0.45
C ALA A 64 -20.41 -11.43 0.07
N LYS A 65 -21.12 -11.32 1.19
CA LYS A 65 -22.03 -12.37 1.65
C LYS A 65 -23.31 -12.44 0.81
N ALA A 66 -23.76 -11.30 0.29
CA ALA A 66 -24.97 -11.19 -0.53
C ALA A 66 -24.70 -11.51 -2.01
N MET A 67 -23.52 -11.20 -2.52
CA MET A 67 -23.04 -11.56 -3.85
C MET A 67 -22.50 -12.99 -3.81
N GLY A 68 -22.98 -13.87 -4.68
CA GLY A 68 -22.62 -15.30 -4.71
C GLY A 68 -21.12 -15.56 -4.88
N ASP A 69 -20.65 -15.76 -6.11
CA ASP A 69 -19.21 -15.95 -6.38
C ASP A 69 -18.55 -14.60 -6.74
N PRO A 70 -17.67 -14.02 -5.90
CA PRO A 70 -16.96 -12.78 -6.20
C PRO A 70 -16.06 -12.86 -7.46
N SER A 71 -15.60 -14.07 -7.79
CA SER A 71 -14.74 -14.34 -8.94
C SER A 71 -15.47 -14.08 -10.26
N ALA A 72 -16.79 -14.28 -10.29
CA ALA A 72 -17.63 -13.98 -11.45
C ALA A 72 -17.64 -12.47 -11.80
N TRP A 73 -17.30 -11.61 -10.84
CA TRP A 73 -17.23 -10.16 -11.00
C TRP A 73 -15.79 -9.64 -11.20
N GLY A 74 -14.79 -10.53 -11.28
CA GLY A 74 -13.37 -10.16 -11.40
C GLY A 74 -12.80 -9.46 -10.17
N LEU A 75 -13.48 -9.58 -9.02
CA LEU A 75 -13.06 -8.94 -7.77
C LEU A 75 -11.77 -9.56 -7.20
N ASP A 76 -11.48 -10.80 -7.56
CA ASP A 76 -10.23 -11.52 -7.26
C ASP A 76 -9.02 -10.93 -8.00
N ALA A 77 -9.22 -10.36 -9.19
CA ALA A 77 -8.18 -9.70 -9.98
C ALA A 77 -8.06 -8.18 -9.71
N ALA A 78 -9.06 -7.56 -9.07
CA ALA A 78 -9.13 -6.11 -8.90
C ALA A 78 -7.94 -5.55 -8.09
N VAL A 79 -7.59 -6.18 -6.97
CA VAL A 79 -6.48 -5.73 -6.11
C VAL A 79 -5.12 -5.88 -6.83
N PRO A 80 -4.75 -7.05 -7.40
CA PRO A 80 -3.54 -7.16 -8.21
C PRO A 80 -3.46 -6.16 -9.37
N ALA A 81 -4.57 -5.90 -10.07
CA ALA A 81 -4.62 -4.93 -11.16
C ALA A 81 -4.34 -3.50 -10.68
N ALA A 82 -4.89 -3.09 -9.53
CA ALA A 82 -4.60 -1.80 -8.93
C ALA A 82 -3.10 -1.65 -8.59
N PHE A 83 -2.49 -2.69 -8.00
CA PHE A 83 -1.05 -2.70 -7.73
C PHE A 83 -0.22 -2.59 -9.01
N LEU A 84 -0.58 -3.32 -10.07
CA LEU A 84 0.08 -3.22 -11.36
C LEU A 84 0.01 -1.78 -11.91
N GLY A 85 -1.16 -1.13 -11.78
CA GLY A 85 -1.35 0.28 -12.14
C GLY A 85 -0.46 1.24 -11.36
N LEU A 86 -0.21 0.98 -10.07
CA LEU A 86 0.72 1.77 -9.24
C LEU A 86 2.19 1.52 -9.58
N VAL A 87 2.54 0.29 -9.98
CA VAL A 87 3.92 -0.09 -10.35
C VAL A 87 4.29 0.40 -11.74
N TRP A 88 3.36 0.38 -12.69
CA TRP A 88 3.59 0.77 -14.08
C TRP A 88 4.34 2.10 -14.28
N PRO A 89 3.93 3.24 -13.66
CA PRO A 89 4.64 4.52 -13.81
C PRO A 89 6.03 4.54 -13.16
N ARG A 90 6.37 3.53 -12.33
CA ARG A 90 7.70 3.38 -11.73
C ARG A 90 8.70 2.65 -12.64
N LEU A 91 8.24 1.92 -13.67
CA LEU A 91 9.10 1.17 -14.61
C LEU A 91 9.67 2.09 -15.71
N LYS A 92 10.61 2.95 -15.35
CA LYS A 92 11.14 4.00 -16.23
C LYS A 92 12.12 3.45 -17.27
N ASN A 93 13.02 2.56 -16.87
CA ASN A 93 14.13 2.11 -17.71
C ASN A 93 13.92 0.68 -18.23
N SER A 94 14.63 0.32 -19.30
CA SER A 94 14.58 -1.04 -19.86
C SER A 94 15.02 -2.10 -18.85
N SER A 95 15.96 -1.76 -17.96
CA SER A 95 16.40 -2.64 -16.87
C SER A 95 15.29 -2.93 -15.87
N ASP A 96 14.46 -1.94 -15.52
CA ASP A 96 13.34 -2.11 -14.57
C ASP A 96 12.25 -3.00 -15.19
N LYS A 97 11.95 -2.78 -16.48
CA LYS A 97 11.00 -3.60 -17.24
C LYS A 97 11.48 -5.05 -17.35
N LEU A 98 12.76 -5.25 -17.63
CA LEU A 98 13.37 -6.58 -17.68
C LEU A 98 13.28 -7.29 -16.33
N LEU A 99 13.64 -6.59 -15.24
CA LEU A 99 13.50 -7.13 -13.88
C LEU A 99 12.06 -7.55 -13.58
N ALA A 100 11.09 -6.70 -13.92
CA ALA A 100 9.67 -7.00 -13.72
C ALA A 100 9.22 -8.25 -14.49
N ILE A 101 9.64 -8.39 -15.76
CA ILE A 101 9.31 -9.56 -16.58
C ILE A 101 9.95 -10.84 -16.01
N ILE A 102 11.23 -10.78 -15.62
CA ILE A 102 11.93 -11.94 -15.03
C ILE A 102 11.28 -12.35 -13.71
N ALA A 103 10.96 -11.39 -12.85
CA ALA A 103 10.28 -11.65 -11.58
C ALA A 103 8.89 -12.27 -11.79
N ALA A 104 8.10 -11.75 -12.74
CA ALA A 104 6.80 -12.30 -13.08
C ALA A 104 6.91 -13.73 -13.62
N ALA A 105 7.82 -13.97 -14.58
CA ALA A 105 8.06 -15.30 -15.14
C ALA A 105 8.49 -16.31 -14.07
N PHE A 106 9.39 -15.90 -13.17
CA PHE A 106 9.81 -16.73 -12.04
C PHE A 106 8.65 -17.07 -11.10
N ALA A 107 7.84 -16.08 -10.71
CA ALA A 107 6.72 -16.30 -9.81
C ALA A 107 5.70 -17.27 -10.44
N ILE A 108 5.37 -17.10 -11.73
CA ILE A 108 4.46 -18.00 -12.46
C ILE A 108 5.03 -19.41 -12.52
N ALA A 109 6.30 -19.55 -12.91
CA ALA A 109 6.96 -20.85 -13.05
C ALA A 109 7.07 -21.63 -11.73
N THR A 110 7.22 -20.92 -10.60
CA THR A 110 7.37 -21.54 -9.27
C THR A 110 6.04 -21.75 -8.53
N THR A 111 4.95 -21.11 -8.97
CA THR A 111 3.60 -21.25 -8.39
C THR A 111 3.11 -22.70 -8.23
N PRO A 112 3.27 -23.63 -9.19
CA PRO A 112 2.78 -25.01 -9.00
C PRO A 112 3.62 -25.84 -8.01
N PHE A 113 4.82 -25.38 -7.66
CA PHE A 113 5.76 -26.15 -6.83
C PHE A 113 5.85 -25.63 -5.38
N LEU A 114 5.46 -24.38 -5.13
CA LEU A 114 5.64 -23.73 -3.84
C LEU A 114 4.29 -23.35 -3.21
N PRO A 115 4.19 -23.36 -1.86
CA PRO A 115 3.04 -22.82 -1.15
C PRO A 115 2.74 -21.36 -1.51
N ALA A 116 1.49 -20.95 -1.33
CA ALA A 116 1.04 -19.58 -1.59
C ALA A 116 1.94 -18.55 -0.87
N GLY A 117 2.34 -17.51 -1.61
CA GLY A 117 3.20 -16.43 -1.10
C GLY A 117 4.70 -16.65 -1.31
N LEU A 118 5.20 -17.89 -1.29
CA LEU A 118 6.62 -18.19 -1.50
C LEU A 118 7.13 -17.78 -2.91
N PRO A 119 6.40 -18.03 -4.01
CA PRO A 119 6.80 -17.58 -5.33
C PRO A 119 7.08 -16.08 -5.40
N ILE A 120 6.25 -15.28 -4.70
CA ILE A 120 6.35 -13.82 -4.67
C ILE A 120 7.56 -13.40 -3.84
N ILE A 121 7.72 -13.94 -2.62
CA ILE A 121 8.89 -13.64 -1.77
C ILE A 121 10.20 -14.02 -2.47
N GLY A 122 10.22 -15.14 -3.21
CA GLY A 122 11.39 -15.58 -3.96
C GLY A 122 11.90 -14.58 -5.00
N THR A 123 11.01 -13.76 -5.57
CA THR A 123 11.40 -12.69 -6.52
C THR A 123 12.36 -11.66 -5.93
N VAL A 124 12.40 -11.53 -4.59
CA VAL A 124 13.34 -10.63 -3.90
C VAL A 124 14.79 -11.00 -4.23
N VAL A 125 15.10 -12.29 -4.35
CA VAL A 125 16.46 -12.74 -4.70
C VAL A 125 16.87 -12.21 -6.07
N ILE A 126 15.95 -12.22 -7.04
CA ILE A 126 16.18 -11.69 -8.39
C ILE A 126 16.42 -10.18 -8.33
N ALA A 127 15.60 -9.45 -7.55
CA ALA A 127 15.76 -8.01 -7.37
C ALA A 127 17.11 -7.65 -6.73
N VAL A 128 17.55 -8.41 -5.72
CA VAL A 128 18.86 -8.22 -5.07
C VAL A 128 20.00 -8.48 -6.07
N ILE A 129 19.97 -9.60 -6.79
CA ILE A 129 21.02 -9.95 -7.76
C ILE A 129 21.12 -8.88 -8.85
N MET A 130 20.00 -8.38 -9.35
CA MET A 130 19.99 -7.34 -10.38
C MET A 130 20.39 -5.96 -9.83
N GLY A 131 19.99 -5.63 -8.60
CA GLY A 131 20.34 -4.36 -7.95
C GLY A 131 21.80 -4.26 -7.49
N LEU A 132 22.46 -5.39 -7.23
CA LEU A 132 23.89 -5.45 -6.91
C LEU A 132 24.81 -5.31 -8.13
N ARG A 133 24.27 -5.29 -9.35
CA ARG A 133 25.08 -5.07 -10.55
C ARG A 133 25.55 -3.61 -10.56
N PRO A 134 26.87 -3.35 -10.61
CA PRO A 134 27.37 -1.98 -10.65
C PRO A 134 26.81 -1.28 -11.90
N ILE A 135 26.21 -0.12 -11.68
CA ILE A 135 25.80 0.79 -12.74
C ILE A 135 27.10 1.18 -13.47
N LYS A 136 27.26 0.70 -14.71
CA LYS A 136 28.30 1.20 -15.62
C LYS A 136 27.84 2.52 -16.23
#